data_AF-A0A679GPL1-F1
#
_entry.id   AF-A0A679GPL1-F1
#
_cell.length_a   1.000
_cell.length_b   1.000
_cell.length_c   1.000
_cell.angle_alpha   90.00
_cell.angle_beta   90.00
_cell.angle_gamma   90.00
#
_symmetry.space_group_name_H-M   'P 1'
#
loop_
_entity.id
_entity.type
_entity.pdbx_description
1 polymer ?
#
loop_
_entity_poly.entity_id
_entity_poly.type
_entity_poly.pdbx_seq_one_letter_code
_entity_poly.pdbx_strand_id
1 'polypeptide(L)'
;MSSPMEGAKAARKALQQLQKCLNAPDVVPEQCYRMNSATYPLVCYINQLTGLFLSGNYPVIPIFLDRAYRALTDVPHARVSEAYRVLALDYLGQMARFVVQYGDLSEDERYLKDCIPAALLLPDSSLATAAQR
;
A
#
# COMPACT_ATOMS: atom_id res chain seq x y z
N MET A 1 16.89 -22.73 4.47
CA MET A 1 16.46 -21.84 3.37
C MET A 1 14.99 -22.13 3.14
N SER A 2 14.10 -21.19 3.45
CA SER A 2 12.65 -21.38 3.31
C SER A 2 12.29 -21.48 1.82
N SER A 3 11.33 -22.36 1.48
CA SER A 3 10.89 -22.51 0.08
C SER A 3 10.24 -21.21 -0.43
N PRO A 4 10.34 -20.86 -1.73
CA PRO A 4 9.65 -19.69 -2.31
C PRO A 4 8.15 -19.65 -1.99
N MET A 5 7.50 -20.82 -1.88
CA MET A 5 6.09 -20.93 -1.51
C MET A 5 5.82 -20.58 -0.03
N GLU A 6 6.74 -20.89 0.88
CA GLU A 6 6.64 -20.51 2.29
C GLU A 6 6.80 -19.00 2.46
N GLY A 7 7.72 -18.39 1.71
CA GLY A 7 7.91 -16.94 1.67
C GLY A 7 6.66 -16.20 1.20
N ALA A 8 6.08 -16.62 0.07
CA ALA A 8 4.84 -16.03 -0.46
C ALA A 8 3.67 -16.17 0.52
N LYS A 9 3.53 -17.31 1.20
CA LYS A 9 2.49 -17.55 2.21
C LYS A 9 2.66 -16.63 3.43
N ALA A 10 3.88 -16.48 3.93
CA ALA A 10 4.17 -15.60 5.05
C ALA A 10 3.91 -14.13 4.70
N ALA A 11 4.37 -13.68 3.53
CA ALA A 11 4.15 -12.31 3.05
C ALA A 11 2.66 -12.01 2.85
N ARG A 12 1.89 -12.96 2.29
CA ARG A 12 0.43 -12.84 2.18
C ARG A 12 -0.24 -12.71 3.55
N LYS A 13 0.19 -13.50 4.54
CA LYS A 13 -0.34 -13.41 5.91
C LYS A 13 -0.04 -12.07 6.57
N ALA A 14 1.17 -11.54 6.38
CA ALA A 14 1.55 -10.22 6.88
C ALA A 14 0.68 -9.10 6.26
N LEU A 15 0.48 -9.13 4.94
CA LEU A 15 -0.42 -8.19 4.25
C LEU A 15 -1.86 -8.28 4.74
N GLN A 16 -2.39 -9.48 4.94
CA GLN A 16 -3.73 -9.67 5.50
C GLN A 16 -3.87 -9.11 6.91
N GLN A 17 -2.82 -9.19 7.73
CA GLN A 17 -2.82 -8.60 9.07
C GLN A 17 -2.86 -7.08 8.99
N LEU A 18 -2.05 -6.48 8.13
CA LEU A 18 -2.06 -5.03 7.90
C LEU A 18 -3.40 -4.54 7.35
N GLN A 19 -4.00 -5.26 6.41
CA GLN A 19 -5.32 -4.94 5.87
C GLN A 19 -6.40 -4.92 6.96
N LYS A 20 -6.35 -5.87 7.91
CA LYS A 20 -7.24 -5.87 9.07
C LYS A 20 -7.03 -4.64 9.95
N CYS A 21 -5.78 -4.31 10.27
CA CYS A 21 -5.46 -3.13 11.08
C CYS A 21 -5.90 -1.83 10.39
N LEU A 22 -5.59 -1.66 9.10
CA LEU A 22 -5.94 -0.46 8.32
C LEU A 22 -7.45 -0.26 8.17
N ASN A 23 -8.25 -1.31 8.25
CA ASN A 23 -9.71 -1.24 8.17
C ASN A 23 -10.40 -1.31 9.54
N ALA A 24 -9.63 -1.30 10.63
CA ALA A 24 -10.20 -1.35 11.97
C ALA A 24 -10.82 0.02 12.35
N PRO A 25 -11.99 0.04 13.00
CA PRO A 25 -12.73 1.27 13.29
C PRO A 25 -11.98 2.24 14.22
N ASP A 26 -11.03 1.73 15.00
CA ASP A 26 -10.17 2.48 15.92
C ASP A 26 -8.88 3.01 15.26
N VAL A 27 -8.58 2.59 14.04
CA VAL A 27 -7.38 3.00 13.29
C VAL A 27 -7.74 4.00 12.19
N VAL A 28 -8.88 3.82 11.54
CA VAL A 28 -9.35 4.70 10.47
C VAL A 28 -9.78 6.05 11.06
N PRO A 29 -9.18 7.19 10.66
CA PRO A 29 -9.58 8.49 11.20
C PRO A 29 -11.02 8.82 10.81
N GLU A 30 -11.92 9.03 11.76
CA GLU A 30 -13.35 9.24 11.48
C GLU A 30 -13.63 10.30 10.40
N GLN A 31 -12.80 11.34 10.32
CA GLN A 31 -12.96 12.41 9.34
C GLN A 31 -12.77 11.94 7.89
N CYS A 32 -12.07 10.83 7.66
CA CYS A 32 -11.82 10.29 6.33
C CYS A 32 -13.04 9.58 5.73
N TYR A 33 -14.18 9.49 6.43
CA TYR A 33 -15.45 9.08 5.81
C TYR A 33 -16.15 10.24 5.07
N ARG A 34 -15.63 11.47 5.20
CA ARG A 34 -16.12 12.62 4.46
C ARG A 34 -15.28 12.84 3.20
N MET A 35 -15.94 12.98 2.05
CA MET A 35 -15.25 13.16 0.76
C MET A 35 -14.37 14.41 0.70
N ASN A 36 -14.65 15.43 1.51
CA ASN A 36 -13.86 16.66 1.58
C ASN A 36 -12.60 16.52 2.46
N SER A 37 -12.38 15.38 3.11
CA SER A 37 -11.18 15.14 3.89
C SER A 37 -9.99 14.90 2.97
N ALA A 38 -8.88 15.58 3.27
CA ALA A 38 -7.59 15.34 2.62
C ALA A 38 -7.10 13.88 2.74
N THR A 39 -7.58 13.14 3.75
CA THR A 39 -7.20 11.72 3.96
C THR A 39 -8.15 10.74 3.25
N TYR A 40 -9.32 11.19 2.77
CA TYR A 40 -10.30 10.34 2.08
C TYR A 40 -9.70 9.57 0.88
N PRO A 41 -8.96 10.21 -0.05
CA PRO A 41 -8.39 9.50 -1.20
C PRO A 41 -7.45 8.36 -0.81
N LEU A 42 -6.59 8.58 0.21
CA LEU A 42 -5.67 7.56 0.69
C LEU A 42 -6.43 6.31 1.18
N VAL A 43 -7.47 6.49 1.97
CA VAL A 43 -8.29 5.39 2.49
C VAL A 43 -8.98 4.63 1.36
N CYS A 44 -9.53 5.34 0.37
CA CYS A 44 -10.10 4.71 -0.81
C CYS A 44 -9.08 3.88 -1.59
N TYR A 45 -7.86 4.39 -1.79
CA TYR A 45 -6.81 3.65 -2.47
C TYR A 45 -6.32 2.43 -1.68
N ILE A 46 -6.23 2.52 -0.36
CA ILE A 46 -5.92 1.36 0.52
C ILE A 46 -6.99 0.28 0.39
N ASN A 47 -8.26 0.66 0.38
CA ASN A 47 -9.38 -0.28 0.21
C ASN A 47 -9.38 -0.92 -1.18
N GLN A 48 -9.10 -0.14 -2.22
CA GLN A 48 -8.98 -0.65 -3.58
C GLN A 48 -7.80 -1.63 -3.70
N LEU A 49 -6.63 -1.31 -3.14
CA LEU A 49 -5.48 -2.22 -3.08
C LEU A 49 -5.81 -3.52 -2.36
N THR A 50 -6.56 -3.43 -1.25
CA THR A 50 -7.04 -4.60 -0.50
C THR A 50 -7.94 -5.47 -1.38
N GLY A 51 -8.92 -4.89 -2.06
CA GLY A 51 -9.80 -5.61 -2.97
C GLY A 51 -9.06 -6.27 -4.13
N LEU A 52 -8.14 -5.55 -4.78
CA LEU A 52 -7.29 -6.08 -5.86
C LEU A 52 -6.43 -7.25 -5.39
N PHE A 53 -5.81 -7.14 -4.21
CA PHE A 53 -5.01 -8.21 -3.63
C PHE A 53 -5.84 -9.46 -3.31
N LEU A 54 -7.01 -9.29 -2.69
CA LEU A 54 -7.88 -10.40 -2.31
C LEU A 54 -8.50 -11.11 -3.53
N SER A 55 -8.76 -10.36 -4.61
CA SER A 55 -9.26 -10.90 -5.88
C SER A 55 -8.17 -11.48 -6.78
N GLY A 56 -6.89 -11.34 -6.43
CA GLY A 56 -5.76 -11.78 -7.25
C GLY A 56 -5.51 -10.92 -8.49
N ASN A 57 -6.13 -9.74 -8.59
CA ASN A 57 -5.91 -8.79 -9.69
C ASN A 57 -4.61 -7.98 -9.47
N TYR A 58 -3.47 -8.69 -9.48
CA TYR A 58 -2.14 -8.10 -9.30
C TYR A 58 -1.71 -7.11 -10.39
N PRO A 59 -2.08 -7.26 -11.68
CA PRO A 59 -1.70 -6.31 -12.74
C PRO A 59 -2.05 -4.86 -12.43
N VAL A 60 -3.18 -4.63 -11.76
CA VAL A 60 -3.66 -3.27 -11.48
C VAL A 60 -3.05 -2.68 -10.20
N ILE A 61 -2.46 -3.51 -9.33
CA ILE A 61 -1.92 -3.06 -8.04
C ILE A 61 -0.82 -1.99 -8.19
N PRO A 62 0.18 -2.11 -9.07
CA PRO A 62 1.21 -1.07 -9.26
C PRO A 62 0.66 0.33 -9.52
N ILE A 63 -0.41 0.45 -10.31
CA ILE A 63 -1.06 1.72 -10.62
C ILE A 63 -1.64 2.34 -9.35
N PHE A 64 -2.27 1.53 -8.50
CA PHE A 64 -2.85 2.00 -7.25
C PHE A 64 -1.81 2.22 -6.14
N LEU A 65 -0.64 1.57 -6.21
CA LEU A 65 0.51 1.87 -5.35
C LEU A 65 1.01 3.30 -5.60
N ASP A 66 1.19 3.71 -6.87
CA ASP A 66 1.55 5.10 -7.21
C ASP A 66 0.52 6.11 -6.69
N ARG A 67 -0.77 5.87 -6.96
CA ARG A 67 -1.85 6.76 -6.51
C ARG A 67 -1.93 6.88 -4.99
N ALA A 68 -1.82 5.76 -4.28
CA ALA A 68 -1.85 5.75 -2.82
C ALA A 68 -0.63 6.47 -2.24
N TYR A 69 0.55 6.24 -2.81
CA TYR A 69 1.78 6.90 -2.38
C TYR A 69 1.71 8.41 -2.54
N ARG A 70 1.26 8.91 -3.71
CA ARG A 70 1.03 10.35 -3.93
C ARG A 70 0.03 10.96 -2.96
N ALA A 71 -1.08 10.26 -2.67
CA ALA A 71 -2.05 10.72 -1.65
C ALA A 71 -1.44 10.79 -0.23
N LEU A 72 -0.37 10.03 0.01
CA LEU A 72 0.36 9.96 1.26
C LEU A 72 1.54 10.94 1.33
N THR A 73 2.08 11.42 0.21
CA THR A 73 3.21 12.38 0.19
C THR A 73 2.79 13.80 -0.15
N ASP A 74 1.85 13.98 -1.07
CA ASP A 74 1.63 15.26 -1.75
C ASP A 74 0.58 16.13 -1.05
N VAL A 75 -0.13 15.55 -0.07
CA VAL A 75 -1.28 16.19 0.57
C VAL A 75 -0.98 16.51 2.03
N PRO A 76 -1.03 17.81 2.43
CA PRO A 76 -1.02 18.20 3.83
C PRO A 76 -2.16 17.51 4.57
N HIS A 77 -1.86 16.93 5.73
CA HIS A 77 -2.81 16.13 6.48
C HIS A 77 -2.87 16.60 7.93
N ALA A 78 -4.00 16.29 8.57
CA ALA A 78 -4.18 16.58 9.98
C ALA A 78 -3.35 15.59 10.82
N ARG A 79 -2.81 16.05 11.94
CA ARG A 79 -2.06 15.20 12.89
C ARG A 79 -2.82 13.95 13.34
N VAL A 80 -4.15 14.03 13.39
CA VAL A 80 -5.02 12.89 13.76
C VAL A 80 -4.90 11.71 12.79
N SER A 81 -4.48 11.92 11.54
CA SER A 81 -4.28 10.84 10.57
C SER A 81 -2.85 10.33 10.47
N GLU A 82 -1.90 10.86 11.26
CA GLU A 82 -0.48 10.49 11.22
C GLU A 82 -0.26 8.98 11.45
N ALA A 83 -0.87 8.42 12.49
CA ALA A 83 -0.74 6.99 12.82
C ALA A 83 -1.26 6.09 11.69
N TYR A 84 -2.40 6.46 11.10
CA TYR A 84 -2.95 5.76 9.93
C TYR A 84 -1.99 5.82 8.74
N ARG A 85 -1.36 6.96 8.49
CA ARG A 85 -0.44 7.16 7.36
C ARG A 85 0.85 6.38 7.51
N VAL A 86 1.40 6.27 8.71
CA VAL A 86 2.57 5.41 9.00
C VAL A 86 2.23 3.96 8.67
N LEU A 87 1.09 3.46 9.15
CA LEU A 87 0.64 2.10 8.87
C LEU A 87 0.35 1.88 7.38
N ALA A 88 -0.23 2.88 6.71
CA ALA A 88 -0.48 2.84 5.28
C ALA A 88 0.84 2.74 4.50
N LEU A 89 1.87 3.50 4.86
CA LEU A 89 3.18 3.43 4.18
C LEU A 89 3.81 2.04 4.32
N ASP A 90 3.78 1.44 5.51
CA ASP A 90 4.28 0.07 5.71
C ASP A 90 3.53 -0.93 4.83
N TYR A 91 2.20 -0.83 4.78
CA TYR A 91 1.38 -1.65 3.89
C TYR A 91 1.71 -1.46 2.41
N LEU A 92 1.86 -0.22 1.94
CA LEU A 92 2.23 0.05 0.55
C LEU A 92 3.61 -0.56 0.22
N GLY A 93 4.58 -0.45 1.12
CA GLY A 93 5.90 -1.05 0.95
C GLY A 93 5.87 -2.57 0.90
N GLN A 94 5.14 -3.22 1.82
CA GLN A 94 4.98 -4.67 1.82
C GLN A 94 4.23 -5.17 0.58
N MET A 95 3.21 -4.43 0.12
CA MET A 95 2.46 -4.76 -1.09
C MET A 95 3.32 -4.64 -2.33
N ALA A 96 4.10 -3.56 -2.45
CA ALA A 96 5.04 -3.36 -3.55
C ALA A 96 6.03 -4.51 -3.66
N ARG A 97 6.68 -4.89 -2.54
CA ARG A 97 7.62 -6.01 -2.50
C ARG A 97 6.94 -7.35 -2.83
N PHE A 98 5.72 -7.56 -2.33
CA PHE A 98 4.95 -8.75 -2.66
C PHE A 98 4.69 -8.86 -4.17
N VAL A 99 4.21 -7.79 -4.81
CA VAL A 99 3.92 -7.79 -6.25
C VAL A 99 5.20 -8.00 -7.07
N VAL A 100 6.32 -7.41 -6.67
CA VAL A 100 7.60 -7.58 -7.37
C VAL A 100 8.08 -9.03 -7.29
N GLN A 101 8.01 -9.65 -6.11
CA GLN A 101 8.58 -10.97 -5.81
C GLN A 101 7.65 -12.14 -6.15
N TYR A 102 6.35 -11.96 -5.95
CA TYR A 102 5.34 -13.03 -5.97
C TYR A 102 4.09 -12.70 -6.79
N GLY A 103 3.97 -11.48 -7.31
CA GLY A 103 2.84 -11.08 -8.15
C GLY A 103 2.80 -11.90 -9.43
N ASP A 104 1.63 -12.47 -9.71
CA ASP A 104 1.37 -13.21 -10.94
C ASP A 104 1.02 -12.22 -12.06
N LEU A 105 2.05 -11.81 -12.80
CA LEU A 105 1.96 -10.87 -13.91
C LEU A 105 2.35 -11.59 -15.19
N SER A 106 1.50 -11.50 -16.21
CA SER A 106 1.85 -11.98 -17.55
C SER A 106 3.02 -11.18 -18.13
N GLU A 107 3.63 -11.68 -19.20
CA GLU A 107 4.77 -11.03 -19.85
C GLU A 107 4.42 -9.59 -20.30
N ASP A 108 3.24 -9.43 -20.90
CA ASP A 108 2.74 -8.14 -21.38
C ASP A 108 2.38 -7.17 -20.25
N GLU A 109 2.27 -7.62 -19.01
CA GLU A 109 1.92 -6.79 -17.85
C GLU A 109 3.14 -6.40 -17.01
N ARG A 110 4.33 -6.96 -17.29
CA ARG A 110 5.53 -6.72 -16.46
C ARG A 110 5.94 -5.25 -16.41
N TYR A 111 5.67 -4.49 -17.46
CA TYR A 111 5.95 -3.05 -17.52
C TYR A 111 5.19 -2.27 -16.43
N LEU A 112 4.07 -2.80 -15.91
CA LEU A 112 3.32 -2.15 -14.85
C LEU A 112 4.12 -2.07 -13.54
N LYS A 113 5.14 -2.92 -13.35
CA LYS A 113 6.06 -2.79 -12.20
C LYS A 113 6.79 -1.45 -12.20
N ASP A 114 6.99 -0.81 -13.36
CA ASP A 114 7.63 0.49 -13.48
C ASP A 114 6.75 1.62 -12.91
N CYS A 115 5.46 1.36 -12.70
CA CYS A 115 4.58 2.28 -11.97
C CYS A 115 4.83 2.28 -10.47
N ILE A 116 5.51 1.28 -9.89
CA ILE A 116 5.74 1.20 -8.45
C ILE A 116 6.72 2.30 -8.03
N PRO A 117 6.35 3.21 -7.12
CA PRO A 117 7.29 4.21 -6.60
C PRO A 117 8.51 3.54 -5.96
N ALA A 118 9.72 3.93 -6.41
CA ALA A 118 10.98 3.35 -5.93
C ALA A 118 11.14 3.45 -4.40
N ALA A 119 10.59 4.49 -3.77
CA ALA A 119 10.61 4.69 -2.33
C ALA A 119 9.91 3.56 -1.54
N LEU A 120 8.91 2.89 -2.13
CA LEU A 120 8.21 1.75 -1.51
C LEU A 120 9.03 0.46 -1.52
N LEU A 121 10.09 0.39 -2.33
CA LEU A 121 10.95 -0.80 -2.45
C LEU A 121 12.16 -0.73 -1.49
N LEU A 122 12.43 0.42 -0.88
CA LEU A 122 13.50 0.58 0.10
C LEU A 122 13.17 -0.15 1.41
N PRO A 123 14.13 -0.79 2.10
CA PRO A 123 13.87 -1.57 3.32
C PRO A 123 13.30 -0.74 4.49
N ASP A 124 13.61 0.56 4.56
CA ASP A 124 13.15 1.49 5.60
C ASP A 124 12.43 2.71 4.98
N SER A 125 11.24 2.50 4.43
CA SER A 125 10.39 3.58 3.93
C SER A 125 9.80 4.36 5.13
N SER A 126 10.54 5.32 5.66
CA SER A 126 9.99 6.33 6.59
C SER A 126 9.31 7.44 5.80
N LEU A 127 8.17 7.95 6.29
CA LEU A 127 7.49 9.13 5.73
C LEU A 127 8.44 10.34 5.60
N ALA A 128 9.45 10.45 6.47
CA ALA A 128 10.44 11.52 6.43
C ALA A 128 11.36 11.47 5.19
N THR A 129 11.60 10.27 4.64
CA THR A 129 12.48 10.07 3.48
C THR A 129 11.73 10.25 2.16
N ALA A 130 10.41 10.06 2.17
CA ALA A 130 9.52 10.16 1.01
C ALA A 130 9.28 11.60 0.53
N ALA A 131 9.38 12.59 1.43
CA ALA A 131 9.04 13.98 1.16
C ALA A 131 10.21 14.86 0.67
N GLN A 132 11.39 14.28 0.40
CA GLN A 132 12.62 15.02 0.08
C GLN A 132 13.14 14.86 -1.36
N ARG A 133 12.30 14.45 -2.33
CA ARG A 133 12.70 14.38 -3.75
C ARG A 133 11.68 15.03 -4.66
#